data_AF-A0A3M1C369-F1
#
_entry.id   AF-A0A3M1C369-F1
#
_cell.length_a   1.000
_cell.length_b   1.000
_cell.length_c   1.000
_cell.angle_alpha   90.00
_cell.angle_beta   90.00
_cell.angle_gamma   90.00
#
_symmetry.space_group_name_H-M   'P 1'
#
loop_
_entity.id
_entity.type
_entity.pdbx_description
1 polymer ?
#
loop_
_entity_poly.entity_id
_entity_poly.type
_entity_poly.pdbx_seq_one_letter_code
_entity_poly.pdbx_strand_id
1 'polypeptide(L)'
;GFKLVDPATLPRRETGTGPSIIAYALATNNDPGQALYKRSTFAAKARFERNCAKFESDARAQEAFLDSGGPMEDRFGLDPDGDGFACHWDPRPFRAARDAAIGTGTEASADNG
;
A
#
# COMPACT_ATOMS: atom_id res chain seq x y z
N GLY A 1 21.80 -10.00 -21.72
CA GLY A 1 20.96 -11.18 -21.41
C GLY A 1 20.34 -10.97 -20.05
N PHE A 2 19.04 -11.25 -19.91
CA PHE A 2 18.38 -11.24 -18.61
C PHE A 2 18.64 -12.56 -17.89
N LYS A 3 18.84 -12.51 -16.58
CA LYS A 3 19.08 -13.69 -15.75
C LYS A 3 17.77 -14.02 -15.03
N LEU A 4 17.20 -15.20 -15.28
CA LEU A 4 16.11 -15.70 -14.45
C LEU A 4 16.66 -15.94 -13.04
N VAL A 5 16.07 -15.29 -12.05
CA VAL A 5 16.28 -15.56 -10.63
C VAL A 5 15.18 -16.49 -10.15
N ASP A 6 15.57 -17.55 -9.44
CA ASP A 6 14.64 -18.48 -8.81
C ASP A 6 13.91 -17.78 -7.64
N PRO A 7 12.55 -17.73 -7.63
CA PRO A 7 11.78 -17.14 -6.54
C PRO A 7 12.12 -17.71 -5.16
N ALA A 8 12.57 -18.97 -5.07
CA ALA A 8 12.96 -19.64 -3.83
C ALA A 8 14.24 -19.03 -3.20
N THR A 9 15.00 -18.23 -3.95
CA THR A 9 16.20 -17.54 -3.46
C THR A 9 15.96 -16.10 -3.02
N LEU A 10 14.72 -15.60 -3.13
CA LEU A 10 14.41 -14.28 -2.63
C LEU A 10 14.57 -14.28 -1.10
N PRO A 11 15.33 -13.33 -0.53
CA PRO A 11 15.45 -13.24 0.92
C PRO A 11 14.05 -13.15 1.53
N ARG A 12 13.78 -14.03 2.49
CA ARG A 12 12.55 -14.01 3.28
C ARG A 12 12.52 -12.63 3.95
N ARG A 13 11.49 -11.82 3.67
CA ARG A 13 11.36 -10.51 4.31
C ARG A 13 11.44 -10.70 5.82
N GLU A 14 12.42 -10.07 6.44
CA GLU A 14 12.43 -9.81 7.88
C GLU A 14 11.05 -9.24 8.20
N THR A 15 10.24 -9.95 8.98
CA THR A 15 8.91 -9.48 9.34
C THR A 15 9.10 -8.23 10.19
N GLY A 16 9.01 -7.06 9.56
CA GLY A 16 8.95 -5.79 10.28
C GLY A 16 7.83 -5.86 11.29
N THR A 17 8.10 -5.44 12.52
CA THR A 17 7.15 -5.56 13.66
C THR A 17 5.93 -4.63 13.53
N GLY A 18 5.84 -3.83 12.45
CA GLY A 18 4.77 -2.87 12.20
C GLY A 18 3.72 -3.37 11.19
N PRO A 19 2.67 -2.56 10.93
CA PRO A 19 1.63 -2.90 9.97
C PRO A 19 2.18 -3.18 8.57
N SER A 20 1.66 -4.23 7.92
CA SER A 20 2.04 -4.57 6.55
C SER A 20 1.22 -3.77 5.54
N ILE A 21 1.87 -2.85 4.82
CA ILE A 21 1.23 -2.11 3.73
C ILE A 21 0.79 -3.00 2.57
N ILE A 22 1.46 -4.15 2.38
CA ILE A 22 1.06 -5.15 1.38
C ILE A 22 -0.26 -5.78 1.82
N ALA A 23 -0.36 -6.22 3.07
CA ALA A 23 -1.61 -6.79 3.58
C ALA A 23 -2.76 -5.77 3.50
N TYR A 24 -2.48 -4.51 3.82
CA TYR A 24 -3.45 -3.43 3.70
C TYR A 24 -3.88 -3.16 2.25
N ALA A 25 -2.94 -3.15 1.29
CA ALA A 25 -3.25 -2.99 -0.14
C ALA A 25 -4.18 -4.10 -0.66
N LEU A 26 -3.98 -5.33 -0.18
CA LEU A 26 -4.75 -6.50 -0.59
C LEU A 26 -6.12 -6.60 0.10
N ALA A 27 -6.26 -6.03 1.30
CA ALA A 27 -7.51 -6.01 2.06
C ALA A 27 -8.46 -4.88 1.62
N THR A 28 -7.95 -3.87 0.93
CA THR A 28 -8.73 -2.74 0.40
C THR A 28 -9.08 -2.94 -1.07
N ASN A 29 -10.18 -2.35 -1.53
CA ASN A 29 -10.62 -2.42 -2.92
C ASN A 29 -11.02 -1.06 -3.51
N ASN A 30 -11.04 0.01 -2.73
CA ASN A 30 -11.30 1.37 -3.21
C ASN A 30 -10.14 1.87 -4.08
N ASP A 31 -10.47 2.83 -4.94
CA ASP A 31 -9.51 3.54 -5.78
C ASP A 31 -8.84 4.69 -5.03
N PRO A 32 -7.60 5.08 -5.39
CA PRO A 32 -7.01 6.33 -4.91
C PRO A 32 -7.91 7.53 -5.19
N GLY A 33 -8.10 8.38 -4.19
CA GLY A 33 -9.01 9.53 -4.18
C GLY A 33 -10.48 9.18 -3.88
N GLN A 34 -10.84 7.91 -3.74
CA GLN A 34 -12.20 7.52 -3.34
C GLN A 34 -12.37 7.67 -1.82
N ALA A 35 -12.94 8.79 -1.39
CA ALA A 35 -13.16 9.09 0.02
C ALA A 35 -14.04 8.05 0.73
N LEU A 36 -13.49 7.41 1.77
CA LEU A 36 -14.16 6.49 2.69
C LEU A 36 -14.28 7.07 4.10
N TYR A 37 -13.33 7.91 4.50
CA TYR A 37 -13.21 8.50 5.83
C TYR A 37 -13.48 10.00 5.76
N LYS A 38 -14.36 10.50 6.63
CA LYS A 38 -14.65 11.94 6.68
C LYS A 38 -13.45 12.70 7.25
N ARG A 39 -12.97 13.72 6.54
CA ARG A 39 -11.86 14.58 6.95
C ARG A 39 -12.27 16.05 6.99
N SER A 40 -11.61 16.81 7.87
CA SER A 40 -11.71 18.28 7.85
C SER A 40 -10.70 18.83 6.86
N THR A 41 -11.14 19.68 5.94
CA THR A 41 -10.30 20.24 4.87
C THR A 41 -9.61 21.55 5.26
N PHE A 42 -9.90 22.09 6.45
CA PHE A 42 -9.33 23.36 6.90
C PHE A 42 -7.80 23.25 7.04
N ALA A 43 -7.08 24.04 6.23
CA ALA A 43 -5.61 24.02 6.14
C ALA A 43 -4.99 22.63 5.82
N ALA A 44 -5.78 21.68 5.29
CA ALA A 44 -5.35 20.31 5.07
C ALA A 44 -4.18 20.21 4.07
N LYS A 45 -4.24 20.95 2.96
CA LYS A 45 -3.21 20.92 1.91
C LYS A 45 -1.81 21.28 2.43
N ALA A 46 -1.68 22.41 3.13
CA ALA A 46 -0.38 22.84 3.64
C ALA A 46 0.14 21.89 4.75
N ARG A 47 -0.75 21.29 5.55
CA ARG A 47 -0.38 20.28 6.55
C ARG A 47 0.11 18.99 5.89
N PHE A 48 -0.64 18.51 4.89
CA PHE A 48 -0.32 17.35 4.08
C PHE A 48 1.06 17.49 3.42
N GLU A 49 1.29 18.57 2.67
CA GLU A 49 2.56 18.82 1.98
C GLU A 49 3.76 18.80 2.95
N ARG A 50 3.65 19.49 4.09
CA ARG A 50 4.71 19.53 5.11
C ARG A 50 4.96 18.18 5.77
N ASN A 51 3.93 17.37 5.98
CA ASN A 51 4.06 16.11 6.72
C ASN A 51 4.48 14.95 5.80
N CYS A 52 4.01 14.92 4.56
CA CYS A 52 4.47 13.95 3.56
C CYS A 52 5.96 14.13 3.24
N ALA A 53 6.46 15.36 3.19
CA ALA A 53 7.88 15.64 2.98
C ALA A 53 8.83 15.11 4.08
N LYS A 54 8.30 14.59 5.19
CA LYS A 54 9.10 14.01 6.28
C LYS A 54 9.48 12.55 6.06
N PHE A 55 8.84 11.86 5.12
CA PHE A 55 9.06 10.45 4.85
C PHE A 55 9.93 10.27 3.61
N GLU A 56 10.81 9.26 3.65
CA GLU A 56 11.70 8.92 2.53
C GLU A 56 10.95 8.37 1.31
N SER A 57 9.72 7.88 1.50
CA SER A 57 8.84 7.39 0.45
C SER A 57 7.38 7.36 0.90
N ASP A 58 6.45 7.32 -0.05
CA ASP A 58 5.02 7.16 0.23
C ASP A 58 4.72 5.82 0.93
N ALA A 59 5.48 4.76 0.64
CA ALA A 59 5.36 3.48 1.34
C ALA A 59 5.67 3.60 2.84
N ARG A 60 6.71 4.37 3.20
CA ARG A 60 7.03 4.67 4.60
C ARG A 60 5.98 5.56 5.25
N ALA A 61 5.40 6.50 4.51
CA ALA A 61 4.29 7.30 4.99
C ALA A 61 3.05 6.43 5.28
N GLN A 62 2.73 5.47 4.40
CA GLN A 62 1.62 4.52 4.62
C GLN A 62 1.86 3.63 5.84
N GLU A 63 3.08 3.09 6.01
CA GLU A 63 3.43 2.30 7.20
C GLU A 63 3.19 3.11 8.48
N ALA A 64 3.70 4.34 8.55
CA ALA A 64 3.54 5.22 9.71
C ALA A 64 2.08 5.65 9.92
N PHE A 65 1.33 5.87 8.85
CA PHE A 65 -0.10 6.18 8.91
C PHE A 65 -0.88 5.06 9.59
N LEU A 66 -0.69 3.81 9.14
CA LEU A 66 -1.32 2.64 9.73
C LEU A 66 -0.88 2.42 11.19
N ASP A 67 0.42 2.57 11.48
CA ASP A 67 0.98 2.44 12.83
C ASP A 67 0.39 3.48 13.80
N SER A 68 0.03 4.65 13.27
CA SER A 68 -0.57 5.74 14.04
C SER A 68 -2.08 5.65 14.25
N GLY A 69 -2.75 4.61 13.72
CA GLY A 69 -4.20 4.40 13.84
C GLY A 69 -5.00 4.66 12.56
N GLY A 70 -4.33 4.96 11.45
CA GLY A 70 -4.95 5.02 10.14
C GLY A 70 -5.55 3.66 9.74
N PRO A 71 -6.64 3.63 8.94
CA PRO A 71 -7.29 4.78 8.31
C PRO A 71 -8.37 5.45 9.16
N MET A 72 -8.71 4.90 10.33
CA MET A 72 -9.74 5.47 11.21
C MET A 72 -9.34 6.87 11.69
N GLU A 73 -8.08 7.04 12.09
CA GLU A 73 -7.52 8.31 12.53
C GLU A 73 -6.39 8.81 11.64
N ASP A 74 -6.50 10.05 11.14
CA ASP A 74 -5.41 10.74 10.43
C ASP A 74 -4.72 11.77 11.34
N ARG A 75 -4.00 11.24 12.34
CA ARG A 75 -3.33 12.04 13.38
C ARG A 75 -2.26 12.97 12.82
N PHE A 76 -1.73 12.67 11.64
CA PHE A 76 -0.66 13.43 11.01
C PHE A 76 -1.11 14.21 9.77
N GLY A 77 -2.35 14.07 9.31
CA GLY A 77 -2.81 14.82 8.12
C GLY A 77 -2.21 14.27 6.84
N LEU A 78 -1.98 12.95 6.78
CA LEU A 78 -1.37 12.26 5.65
C LEU A 78 -2.42 11.83 4.61
N ASP A 79 -3.69 11.74 4.98
CA ASP A 79 -4.80 11.27 4.14
C ASP A 79 -5.96 12.29 4.20
N PRO A 80 -5.79 13.48 3.57
CA PRO A 80 -6.75 14.58 3.65
C PRO A 80 -8.00 14.38 2.78
N ASP A 81 -7.91 13.55 1.74
CA ASP A 81 -9.04 13.13 0.91
C ASP A 81 -9.80 11.95 1.52
N GLY A 82 -9.19 11.23 2.47
CA GLY A 82 -9.86 10.24 3.28
C GLY A 82 -10.08 8.92 2.54
N ASP A 83 -9.25 8.60 1.57
CA ASP A 83 -9.33 7.33 0.83
C ASP A 83 -8.63 6.18 1.59
N GLY A 84 -7.94 6.49 2.69
CA GLY A 84 -7.21 5.53 3.51
C GLY A 84 -5.81 5.22 2.98
N PHE A 85 -5.31 6.00 2.03
CA PHE A 85 -3.97 5.94 1.47
C PHE A 85 -3.22 7.25 1.79
N ALA A 86 -2.17 7.13 2.58
CA ALA A 86 -1.36 8.23 3.02
C ALA A 86 -0.49 8.79 1.90
N CYS A 87 -0.36 10.11 1.88
CA CYS A 87 0.45 10.85 0.94
C CYS A 87 0.04 10.54 -0.50
N HIS A 88 0.94 10.01 -1.32
CA HIS A 88 0.64 9.62 -2.70
C HIS A 88 0.71 8.10 -2.88
N TRP A 89 0.56 7.35 -1.79
CA TRP A 89 0.73 5.90 -1.83
C TRP A 89 -0.36 5.24 -2.67
N ASP A 90 0.06 4.38 -3.60
CA ASP A 90 -0.83 3.67 -4.51
C ASP A 90 -0.86 2.17 -4.19
N PRO A 91 -2.01 1.59 -3.81
CA PRO A 91 -2.13 0.16 -3.54
C PRO A 91 -2.20 -0.70 -4.82
N ARG A 92 -2.50 -0.11 -5.99
CA ARG A 92 -2.81 -0.83 -7.23
C ARG A 92 -1.67 -1.73 -7.71
N PRO A 93 -0.37 -1.34 -7.64
CA PRO A 93 0.72 -2.24 -8.02
C PRO A 93 0.77 -3.54 -7.20
N PHE A 94 0.42 -3.48 -5.91
CA PHE A 94 0.38 -4.67 -5.06
C PHE A 94 -0.79 -5.59 -5.41
N ARG A 95 -1.96 -5.02 -5.71
CA ARG A 95 -3.14 -5.77 -6.18
C ARG A 95 -2.88 -6.44 -7.53
N ALA A 96 -2.27 -5.72 -8.48
CA ALA A 96 -1.90 -6.25 -9.78
C ALA A 96 -0.87 -7.40 -9.67
N ALA A 97 0.11 -7.28 -8.77
CA ALA A 97 1.09 -8.35 -8.53
C ALA A 97 0.43 -9.63 -7.98
N ARG A 98 -0.58 -9.50 -7.11
CA ARG A 98 -1.40 -10.64 -6.65
C ARG A 98 -2.10 -11.31 -7.83
N ASP A 99 -2.77 -10.52 -8.67
CA ASP A 99 -3.56 -11.06 -9.79
C ASP A 99 -2.66 -11.76 -10.83
N ALA A 100 -1.48 -11.19 -11.10
CA ALA A 100 -0.47 -11.82 -11.95
C ALA A 100 0.02 -13.16 -11.35
N ALA A 101 0.30 -13.20 -10.04
CA ALA A 101 0.73 -14.43 -9.38
C ALA A 101 -0.35 -15.55 -9.44
N ILE A 102 -1.62 -15.18 -9.29
CA ILE A 102 -2.75 -16.13 -9.43
C ILE A 102 -2.88 -16.62 -10.89
N GLY A 103 -2.76 -15.71 -11.86
CA GLY A 103 -2.82 -16.04 -13.29
C GLY A 103 -1.75 -17.07 -13.68
N THR A 104 -0.51 -16.88 -13.23
CA THR A 104 0.60 -17.83 -13.50
C THR A 104 0.42 -19.20 -12.84
N GLY A 105 -0.32 -19.29 -11.73
CA GLY A 105 -0.57 -20.57 -11.05
C GLY A 105 -1.71 -21.38 -11.67
N THR A 106 -2.60 -20.74 -12.42
CA THR A 106 -3.78 -21.40 -13.01
C THR A 106 -3.43 -22.16 -14.29
N GLU A 107 -2.43 -21.69 -15.05
CA GLU A 107 -1.94 -22.39 -16.25
C GLU A 107 -1.15 -23.68 -15.92
N ALA A 108 -0.52 -23.75 -14.74
CA ALA A 108 0.27 -24.92 -14.33
C ALA A 108 -0.57 -26.16 -13.91
N SER A 109 -1.89 -26.04 -13.76
CA SER A 109 -2.78 -27.18 -13.39
C SER A 109 -3.52 -27.81 -14.58
N ALA A 110 -3.40 -27.27 -15.80
CA ALA A 110 -4.17 -27.75 -16.95
C ALA A 110 -3.51 -28.90 -17.74
N ASP A 111 -2.28 -29.31 -17.38
CA ASP A 111 -1.45 -30.22 -18.20
C ASP A 111 -1.20 -31.60 -17.54
N ASN A 112 -2.25 -32.21 -16.97
CA ASN A 112 -2.27 -33.62 -16.58
C ASN A 112 -3.55 -34.28 -17.10
N GLY A 113 -3.62 -34.51 -18.41
CA GLY A 113 -4.67 -35.25 -19.11
C GLY A 113 -4.09 -36.18 -20.16
#